data_AF-F8QL43-F1
#
_entry.id   AF-F8QL43-F1
#
_cell.length_a   1.000
_cell.length_b   1.000
_cell.length_c   1.000
_cell.angle_alpha   90.00
_cell.angle_beta   90.00
_cell.angle_gamma   90.00
#
_symmetry.space_group_name_H-M   'P 1'
#
loop_
_entity.id
_entity.type
_entity.pdbx_description
1 polymer ?
#
loop_
_entity_poly.entity_id
_entity_poly.type
_entity_poly.pdbx_seq_one_letter_code
_entity_poly.pdbx_strand_id
1 'polypeptide(L)'
;MSFMRDNTLLFTATINDNNAAFLDGSTAACVELGHFTATIPLDLMLWHRRLAHHHHADVKRLIQRDLVTGLTLESKAAPDP
;
A
#
# COMPACT_ATOMS: atom_id res chain seq x y z
N MET A 1 -14.47 12.81 -32.43
CA MET A 1 -15.58 12.97 -31.46
C MET A 1 -15.11 13.91 -30.35
N SER A 2 -15.98 14.76 -29.80
CA SER A 2 -15.60 15.74 -28.78
C SER A 2 -16.41 15.55 -27.50
N PHE A 3 -15.75 15.60 -26.34
CA PHE A 3 -16.37 15.43 -25.04
C PHE A 3 -16.24 16.72 -24.23
N MET A 4 -17.38 17.35 -23.96
CA MET A 4 -17.46 18.68 -23.34
C MET A 4 -18.13 18.57 -21.95
N ARG A 5 -17.67 19.40 -21.01
CA ARG A 5 -18.35 19.65 -19.73
C ARG A 5 -18.37 21.14 -19.47
N ASP A 6 -19.52 21.71 -19.11
CA ASP A 6 -19.66 23.14 -18.78
C ASP A 6 -19.05 24.05 -19.87
N ASN A 7 -19.33 23.72 -21.14
CA ASN A 7 -18.80 24.39 -22.33
C ASN A 7 -17.26 24.36 -22.48
N THR A 8 -16.58 23.49 -21.73
CA THR A 8 -15.13 23.26 -21.79
C THR A 8 -14.85 21.91 -22.46
N LEU A 9 -13.95 21.90 -23.45
CA LEU A 9 -13.48 20.67 -24.09
C LEU A 9 -12.53 19.91 -23.14
N LEU A 10 -12.91 18.69 -22.76
CA LEU A 10 -12.11 17.86 -21.85
C LEU A 10 -11.15 16.95 -22.63
N PHE A 11 -11.67 16.26 -23.64
CA PHE A 11 -10.88 15.38 -24.50
C PHE A 11 -11.61 15.15 -25.82
N THR A 12 -10.86 14.72 -26.83
CA THR A 12 -11.38 14.27 -28.12
C THR A 12 -11.10 12.79 -28.32
N ALA A 13 -11.84 12.16 -29.21
CA ALA A 13 -11.45 10.88 -29.77
C ALA A 13 -11.18 11.03 -31.26
N THR A 14 -9.97 10.66 -31.69
CA THR A 14 -9.53 10.66 -33.08
C THR A 14 -9.45 9.23 -33.61
N ILE A 15 -9.65 9.07 -34.91
CA ILE A 15 -9.45 7.79 -35.60
C ILE A 15 -8.38 8.03 -36.65
N ASN A 16 -7.35 7.19 -36.67
CA ASN A 16 -6.29 7.28 -37.66
C ASN A 16 -6.64 6.53 -38.96
N ASP A 17 -5.75 6.61 -39.96
CA ASP A 17 -5.93 5.93 -41.26
C ASP A 17 -5.97 4.40 -41.16
N ASN A 18 -5.49 3.83 -40.06
CA ASN A 18 -5.55 2.40 -39.76
C ASN A 18 -6.84 2.02 -39.00
N ASN A 19 -7.81 2.92 -38.92
CA ASN A 19 -9.07 2.73 -38.20
C ASN A 19 -8.90 2.43 -36.69
N ALA A 20 -7.79 2.88 -36.09
CA ALA A 20 -7.55 2.81 -34.65
C ALA A 20 -8.05 4.09 -33.97
N ALA A 21 -8.79 3.92 -32.87
CA ALA A 21 -9.34 5.03 -32.10
C ALA A 21 -8.40 5.40 -30.94
N PHE A 22 -8.16 6.70 -30.77
CA PHE A 22 -7.35 7.28 -29.70
C PHE A 22 -8.20 8.22 -28.86
N LEU A 23 -7.90 8.32 -27.57
CA LEU A 23 -8.47 9.31 -26.68
C LEU A 23 -7.42 10.41 -26.44
N ASP A 24 -7.64 11.57 -27.01
CA ASP A 24 -6.73 12.72 -26.93
C ASP A 24 -7.18 13.65 -25.80
N GLY A 25 -6.45 13.63 -24.70
CA GLY A 25 -6.71 14.47 -23.54
C GLY A 25 -5.58 14.39 -22.53
N SER A 26 -5.68 15.17 -21.45
CA SER A 26 -4.76 15.11 -20.32
C SER A 26 -5.51 14.68 -19.07
N THR A 27 -4.89 13.82 -18.26
CA THR A 27 -5.34 13.54 -16.89
C THR A 27 -4.61 14.45 -15.93
N ALA A 28 -5.28 14.87 -14.85
CA ALA A 28 -4.58 15.49 -13.73
C ALA A 28 -3.50 14.51 -13.22
N ALA A 29 -2.29 15.01 -12.97
CA ALA A 29 -1.27 14.21 -12.32
C ALA A 29 -1.80 13.78 -10.93
N CYS A 30 -2.03 12.48 -10.76
CA CYS A 30 -2.25 11.94 -9.43
C CYS A 30 -0.89 11.95 -8.74
N VAL A 31 -0.71 12.83 -7.75
CA VAL A 31 0.39 12.66 -6.81
C VAL A 31 0.01 11.44 -5.98
N GLU A 32 0.52 10.27 -6.35
CA GLU A 32 0.54 9.13 -5.46
C GLU A 32 1.45 9.50 -4.28
N LEU A 33 0.86 10.15 -3.28
CA LEU A 33 1.44 10.18 -1.95
C LEU A 33 1.33 8.74 -1.44
N GLY A 34 2.31 7.91 -1.79
CA GLY A 34 2.62 6.74 -0.98
C GLY A 34 2.91 7.28 0.40
N HIS A 35 1.90 7.24 1.30
CA HIS A 35 2.13 7.57 2.69
C HIS A 35 3.39 6.80 3.09
N PHE A 36 4.40 7.51 3.61
CA PHE A 36 5.46 6.86 4.36
C PHE A 36 4.73 5.92 5.32
N THR A 37 4.80 4.61 5.06
CA THR A 37 4.45 3.63 6.06
C THR A 37 5.36 3.99 7.21
N ALA A 38 4.82 4.63 8.24
CA ALA A 38 5.54 4.80 9.49
C ALA A 38 6.12 3.42 9.77
N THR A 39 7.45 3.32 9.84
CA THR A 39 8.11 2.07 10.20
C THR A 39 7.83 1.89 11.68
N ILE A 40 6.62 1.45 11.99
CA ILE A 40 6.25 0.99 13.32
C ILE A 40 7.34 -0.02 13.67
N PRO A 41 8.04 0.15 14.82
CA PRO A 41 9.05 -0.80 15.23
C PRO A 41 8.48 -2.22 15.10
N LEU A 42 9.27 -3.14 14.55
CA LEU A 42 8.95 -4.56 14.51
C LEU A 42 9.03 -5.11 15.95
N ASP A 43 8.03 -4.74 16.75
CA ASP A 43 7.89 -5.09 18.15
C ASP A 43 6.93 -6.28 18.32
N LEU A 44 6.85 -6.76 19.55
CA LEU A 44 6.01 -7.91 19.87
C LEU A 44 4.52 -7.62 19.63
N MET A 45 4.08 -6.37 19.82
CA MET A 45 2.69 -5.97 19.59
C MET A 45 2.32 -6.00 18.12
N LEU A 46 3.24 -5.58 17.25
CA LEU A 46 3.05 -5.63 15.82
C LEU A 46 2.93 -7.08 15.34
N TRP A 47 3.76 -7.98 15.86
CA TRP A 47 3.66 -9.41 15.55
C TRP A 47 2.38 -10.06 16.08
N HIS A 48 1.95 -9.72 17.31
CA HIS A 48 0.65 -10.14 17.83
C HIS A 48 -0.49 -9.75 16.89
N ARG A 49 -0.53 -8.49 16.43
CA ARG A 49 -1.56 -7.99 15.50
C ARG A 49 -1.49 -8.65 14.14
N ARG A 50 -0.29 -8.79 13.56
CA ARG A 50 -0.08 -9.45 12.25
C ARG A 50 -0.47 -10.92 12.26
N LEU A 51 -0.32 -11.60 13.39
CA LEU A 51 -0.71 -12.99 13.58
C LEU A 51 -2.16 -13.12 14.07
N ALA A 52 -3.06 -12.21 13.68
CA ALA A 52 -4.48 -12.23 14.03
C ALA A 52 -4.72 -12.31 15.55
N HIS A 53 -3.97 -11.51 16.32
CA HIS A 53 -4.05 -11.46 17.78
C HIS A 53 -3.65 -12.77 18.48
N HIS A 54 -2.72 -13.53 17.91
CA HIS A 54 -2.21 -14.75 18.52
C HIS A 54 -1.55 -14.48 19.89
N HIS A 55 -1.62 -15.44 20.81
CA HIS A 55 -1.19 -15.23 22.19
C HIS A 55 0.28 -14.79 22.29
N HIS A 56 0.53 -13.73 23.08
CA HIS A 56 1.87 -13.13 23.22
C HIS A 56 2.95 -14.13 23.64
N ALA A 57 2.62 -15.10 24.50
CA ALA A 57 3.60 -16.10 24.92
C ALA A 57 3.97 -17.04 23.77
N ASP A 58 3.01 -17.37 22.89
CA ASP A 58 3.27 -18.19 21.72
C ASP A 58 4.09 -17.42 20.67
N VAL A 59 3.79 -16.13 20.44
CA VAL A 59 4.61 -15.27 19.57
C VAL A 59 6.04 -15.16 20.11
N LYS A 60 6.22 -14.97 21.43
CA LYS A 60 7.55 -15.02 22.08
C LYS A 60 8.22 -16.38 21.88
N ARG A 61 7.49 -17.48 22.00
CA ARG A 61 8.01 -18.84 21.81
C ARG A 61 8.50 -19.06 20.38
N LEU A 62 7.77 -18.56 19.37
CA LEU A 62 8.18 -18.66 17.97
C LEU A 62 9.54 -18.01 17.74
N ILE A 63 9.76 -16.83 18.35
CA ILE A 63 11.01 -16.07 18.25
C ILE A 63 12.14 -16.75 19.01
N GLN A 64 11.91 -17.06 20.30
CA GLN A 64 12.95 -17.59 21.19
C GLN A 64 13.44 -18.98 20.82
N ARG A 65 12.60 -19.77 20.15
CA ARG A 65 12.91 -21.15 19.74
C ARG A 65 13.24 -21.27 18.26
N ASP A 66 13.38 -20.15 17.56
CA ASP A 66 13.73 -20.12 16.13
C ASP A 66 12.81 -20.99 15.26
N LEU A 67 11.50 -20.93 15.52
CA LEU A 67 10.49 -21.78 14.86
C LEU A 67 9.96 -21.19 13.55
N VAL A 68 10.45 -20.02 13.14
CA VAL A 68 9.96 -19.23 12.01
C VAL A 68 11.12 -18.54 11.31
N THR A 69 11.09 -18.46 9.98
CA THR A 69 12.20 -17.92 9.17
C THR A 69 12.03 -16.45 8.78
N GLY A 70 10.84 -15.87 8.98
CA GLY A 70 10.49 -14.52 8.51
C GLY A 70 10.09 -13.54 9.61
N LEU A 71 10.34 -13.88 10.88
CA LEU A 71 9.96 -13.08 12.03
C LEU A 71 11.20 -12.54 12.73
N THR A 72 11.40 -11.21 12.66
CA THR A 72 12.48 -10.50 13.36
C THR A 72 11.89 -9.55 14.40
N LEU A 73 12.50 -9.50 15.59
CA LEU A 73 12.17 -8.54 16.64
C LEU A 73 13.29 -7.50 16.74
N GLU A 74 13.05 -6.31 16.18
CA GLU A 74 14.05 -5.22 16.16
C GLU A 74 13.86 -4.21 17.29
N SER A 75 12.69 -4.23 17.94
CA SER A 75 12.40 -3.33 19.05
C SER A 75 13.13 -3.72 20.33
N LYS A 76 13.81 -2.75 20.93
CA LYS A 76 14.44 -2.83 22.27
C LYS A 76 13.53 -2.29 23.38
N ALA A 77 12.29 -1.93 23.06
CA ALA A 77 11.36 -1.36 24.03
C ALA A 77 10.97 -2.41 25.08
N ALA A 78 10.83 -1.99 26.33
CA ALA A 78 10.28 -2.84 27.38
C ALA A 78 8.80 -3.16 27.05
N PRO A 79 8.31 -4.37 27.38
CA PRO A 79 6.89 -4.67 27.30
C PRO A 79 6.09 -3.72 28.19
N ASP A 80 4.94 -3.26 27.71
CA ASP A 80 4.00 -2.51 28.56
C ASP A 80 3.56 -3.39 29.76
N PRO A 81 3.37 -2.82 30.98
CA PRO A 81 2.99 -3.55 32.19
C PRO A 81 1.71 -4.37 32.09
#